data_AF-A0A7C4FME1-F1
#
_entry.id   AF-A0A7C4FME1-F1
#
_cell.length_a   1.000
_cell.length_b   1.000
_cell.length_c   1.000
_cell.angle_alpha   90.00
_cell.angle_beta   90.00
_cell.angle_gamma   90.00
#
_symmetry.space_group_name_H-M   'P 1'
#
loop_
_entity.id
_entity.type
_entity.pdbx_description
1 polymer ?
#
loop_
_entity_poly.entity_id
_entity_poly.type
_entity_poly.pdbx_seq_one_letter_code
_entity_poly.pdbx_strand_id
1 'polypeptide(L)'
;MERALLSPPALILILAAAVSVLAAWWSRYEERPSRRSTTKPYACGEDAFDALAQPDYGGFLAFAFFFTIAHVTVMMLAMQPAVVCCAGGLYLTGALVAFSVLFRKE
;
A
#
# COMPACT_ATOMS: atom_id res chain seq x y z
N MET A 1 1.92 -26.21 -22.87
CA MET A 1 2.88 -25.78 -21.82
C MET A 1 3.15 -24.27 -21.85
N GLU A 2 3.19 -23.63 -23.03
CA GLU A 2 3.42 -22.18 -23.18
C GLU A 2 2.39 -21.28 -22.46
N ARG A 3 1.11 -21.69 -22.43
CA ARG A 3 0.04 -20.93 -21.75
C ARG A 3 0.16 -20.93 -20.21
N ALA A 4 0.84 -21.91 -19.63
CA ALA A 4 1.04 -21.98 -18.18
C ALA A 4 2.11 -20.98 -17.72
N LEU A 5 3.17 -20.80 -18.52
CA LEU A 5 4.24 -19.81 -18.27
C LEU A 5 3.75 -18.36 -18.39
N LEU A 6 2.81 -18.10 -19.29
CA LEU A 6 2.18 -16.78 -19.50
C LEU A 6 0.99 -16.51 -18.57
N SER A 7 0.69 -17.40 -17.62
CA SER A 7 -0.37 -17.15 -16.65
C SER A 7 0.06 -16.00 -15.70
N PRO A 8 -0.86 -15.09 -15.32
CA PRO A 8 -0.55 -13.99 -14.40
C PRO A 8 0.20 -14.38 -13.12
N PRO A 9 -0.17 -15.46 -12.39
CA PRO A 9 0.56 -15.86 -11.19
C PRO A 9 1.98 -16.38 -11.51
N ALA A 10 2.16 -17.13 -12.59
CA ALA A 10 3.47 -17.64 -12.97
C ALA A 10 4.43 -16.49 -13.36
N LEU A 11 3.92 -15.49 -14.09
CA LEU A 11 4.71 -14.33 -14.50
C LEU A 11 5.19 -13.50 -13.29
N ILE A 12 4.31 -13.29 -12.30
CA ILE A 12 4.67 -12.59 -11.06
C ILE A 12 5.79 -13.32 -10.32
N LEU A 13 5.71 -14.65 -10.21
CA LEU A 13 6.74 -15.44 -9.54
C LEU A 13 8.08 -15.38 -10.27
N ILE A 14 8.06 -15.45 -11.60
CA ILE A 14 9.27 -15.35 -12.43
C ILE A 14 9.90 -13.97 -12.27
N LEU A 15 9.11 -12.89 -12.34
CA LEU A 15 9.60 -11.53 -12.15
C LEU A 15 10.16 -11.32 -10.74
N ALA A 16 9.45 -11.78 -9.70
CA ALA A 16 9.91 -11.69 -8.32
C ALA A 16 11.24 -12.44 -8.12
N ALA A 17 11.38 -13.62 -8.70
CA ALA A 17 12.63 -14.38 -8.67
C ALA A 17 13.75 -13.64 -9.39
N ALA A 18 13.51 -13.11 -10.59
CA ALA A 18 14.48 -12.35 -11.36
C ALA A 18 14.97 -11.09 -10.61
N VAL A 19 14.04 -10.31 -10.03
CA VAL A 19 14.35 -9.13 -9.22
C VAL A 19 15.15 -9.51 -7.98
N SER A 20 14.78 -10.59 -7.30
CA SER A 20 15.48 -11.06 -6.10
C SER A 20 16.91 -11.48 -6.40
N VAL A 21 17.14 -12.19 -7.50
CA VAL A 21 18.48 -12.58 -7.95
C VAL A 21 19.31 -11.35 -8.29
N LEU A 22 18.73 -10.37 -9.01
CA LEU A 22 19.42 -9.14 -9.36
C LEU A 22 19.78 -8.31 -8.12
N ALA A 23 18.85 -8.20 -7.17
CA ALA A 23 19.07 -7.50 -5.90
C ALA A 23 20.18 -8.18 -5.08
N ALA A 24 20.16 -9.51 -4.96
CA ALA A 24 21.19 -10.27 -4.25
C ALA A 24 22.56 -10.23 -4.94
N TRP A 25 22.58 -10.03 -6.26
CA TRP A 25 23.82 -9.82 -7.00
C TRP A 25 24.37 -8.41 -6.75
N TRP A 26 23.50 -7.39 -6.80
CA TRP A 26 23.89 -6.00 -6.56
C TRP A 26 24.34 -5.74 -5.12
N SER A 27 23.70 -6.38 -4.14
CA SER A 27 24.04 -6.25 -2.71
C SER A 27 25.46 -6.73 -2.38
N ARG A 28 26.13 -7.46 -3.29
CA ARG A 28 27.55 -7.85 -3.13
C ARG A 28 28.51 -6.69 -3.36
N TYR A 29 28.08 -5.68 -4.11
CA TYR A 29 28.85 -4.47 -4.42
C TYR A 29 28.56 -3.33 -3.46
N GLU A 30 27.65 -3.53 -2.50
CA GLU A 30 27.29 -2.54 -1.51
C GLU A 30 28.34 -2.51 -0.38
N GLU A 31 28.81 -1.31 -0.04
CA GLU A 31 29.69 -1.14 1.11
C GLU A 31 28.93 -1.50 2.39
N ARG A 32 29.48 -2.45 3.17
CA ARG A 32 28.85 -2.86 4.43
C ARG A 32 29.02 -1.74 5.46
N PRO A 33 27.93 -1.14 5.97
CA PRO A 33 28.06 -0.09 6.97
C PRO A 33 28.65 -0.66 8.26
N SER A 34 29.46 0.15 8.96
CA SER A 34 30.02 -0.25 10.25
C SER A 34 28.88 -0.47 11.25
N ARG A 35 28.85 -1.64 11.91
CA ARG A 35 27.77 -2.07 12.83
C ARG A 35 27.46 -1.11 13.99
N ARG A 36 28.33 -0.15 14.27
CA ARG A 36 28.29 0.67 15.50
C ARG A 36 27.33 1.87 15.40
N SER A 37 27.06 2.41 14.21
CA SER A 37 26.14 3.54 14.00
C SER A 37 24.80 3.15 13.37
N THR A 38 24.70 1.95 12.79
CA THR A 38 23.52 1.52 12.00
C THR A 38 22.31 1.15 12.86
N THR A 39 22.48 0.90 14.16
CA THR A 39 21.40 0.44 15.05
C THR A 39 20.74 1.57 15.84
N LYS A 40 21.27 2.80 15.78
CA LYS A 40 20.66 3.95 16.44
C LYS A 40 19.66 4.63 15.48
N PRO A 41 18.49 5.08 15.97
CA PRO A 41 17.58 5.87 15.15
C PRO A 41 18.25 7.17 14.70
N TYR A 42 17.93 7.64 13.49
CA TYR A 42 18.42 8.91 13.00
C TYR A 42 17.76 10.05 13.78
N ALA A 43 18.57 10.83 14.50
CA ALA A 43 18.13 11.95 15.31
C ALA A 43 18.92 13.23 14.99
N CYS A 44 19.24 13.46 13.71
CA CYS A 44 19.93 14.69 13.25
C CYS A 44 21.25 15.02 13.99
N GLY A 45 21.94 14.02 14.55
CA GLY A 45 23.18 14.21 15.32
C GLY A 45 22.99 14.31 16.83
N GLU A 46 21.74 14.26 17.32
CA GLU A 46 21.39 14.20 18.74
C GLU A 46 21.20 12.75 19.21
N ASP A 47 21.27 12.52 20.52
CA ASP A 47 20.86 11.25 21.11
C ASP A 47 19.33 11.19 21.19
N ALA A 48 18.72 10.19 20.56
CA ALA A 48 17.27 10.00 20.62
C ALA A 48 16.86 9.56 22.04
N PHE A 49 16.31 10.49 22.82
CA PHE A 49 15.82 10.22 24.18
C PHE A 49 14.48 9.46 24.18
N ASP A 50 13.69 9.58 23.11
CA ASP A 50 12.43 8.87 22.95
C ASP A 50 12.29 8.34 21.51
N ALA A 51 12.47 7.03 21.33
CA ALA A 51 12.45 6.39 20.02
C ALA A 51 11.03 6.19 19.45
N LEU A 52 9.99 6.53 20.22
CA LEU A 52 8.58 6.21 19.92
C LEU A 52 7.67 7.44 19.99
N ALA A 53 8.22 8.65 19.92
CA ALA A 53 7.43 9.87 19.81
C ALA A 53 6.60 9.84 18.50
N GLN A 54 5.37 9.33 18.58
CA GLN A 54 4.46 9.23 17.46
C GLN A 54 3.63 10.53 17.40
N PRO A 55 3.64 11.25 16.26
CA PRO A 55 2.75 12.37 16.04
C PRO A 55 1.28 11.96 16.22
N ASP A 56 0.45 12.89 16.72
CA ASP A 56 -1.00 12.67 16.71
C ASP A 56 -1.51 12.67 15.27
N TYR A 57 -1.79 11.47 14.76
CA TYR A 57 -2.35 11.23 13.43
C TYR A 57 -3.87 11.12 13.45
N GLY A 58 -4.55 11.54 14.52
CA GLY A 58 -6.02 11.48 14.62
C GLY A 58 -6.72 12.14 13.41
N GLY A 59 -6.20 13.27 12.93
CA GLY A 59 -6.72 13.95 11.74
C GLY A 59 -6.45 13.21 10.41
N PHE A 60 -5.39 12.42 10.32
CA PHE A 60 -5.04 11.65 9.12
C PHE A 60 -5.99 10.45 8.90
N LEU A 61 -6.59 9.94 9.97
CA LEU A 61 -7.49 8.79 9.92
C LEU A 61 -8.66 9.00 8.93
N ALA A 62 -9.28 10.18 8.96
CA ALA A 62 -10.37 10.52 8.05
C ALA A 62 -9.92 10.53 6.58
N PHE A 63 -8.72 11.04 6.30
CA PHE A 63 -8.15 11.02 4.95
C PHE A 63 -7.84 9.60 4.48
N ALA A 64 -7.31 8.74 5.35
CA ALA A 64 -7.05 7.34 5.03
C ALA A 64 -8.33 6.59 4.64
N PHE A 65 -9.38 6.70 5.46
CA PHE A 65 -10.67 6.07 5.16
C PHE A 65 -11.34 6.64 3.91
N PHE A 66 -11.26 7.95 3.70
CA PHE A 66 -11.77 8.57 2.48
C PHE A 66 -11.13 7.94 1.25
N PHE A 67 -9.80 7.83 1.24
CA PHE A 67 -9.07 7.21 0.12
C PHE A 67 -9.45 5.74 -0.05
N THR A 68 -9.57 4.96 1.03
CA THR A 68 -9.97 3.55 0.95
C THR A 68 -11.36 3.38 0.36
N ILE A 69 -12.35 4.13 0.83
CA ILE A 69 -13.73 4.07 0.33
C ILE A 69 -13.75 4.45 -1.16
N ALA A 70 -13.10 5.55 -1.53
CA ALA A 70 -13.02 6.00 -2.91
C ALA A 70 -12.34 4.96 -3.82
N HIS A 71 -11.19 4.44 -3.38
CA HIS A 71 -10.39 3.48 -4.14
C HIS A 71 -11.17 2.18 -4.41
N VAL A 72 -11.78 1.59 -3.39
CA VAL A 72 -12.58 0.36 -3.54
C VAL A 72 -13.78 0.61 -4.45
N THR A 73 -14.46 1.74 -4.29
CA THR A 73 -15.63 2.08 -5.12
C THR A 73 -15.22 2.21 -6.59
N VAL A 74 -14.17 2.96 -6.90
CA VAL A 74 -13.68 3.13 -8.28
C VAL A 74 -13.21 1.82 -8.86
N MET A 75 -12.47 1.01 -8.09
CA MET A 75 -12.01 -0.32 -8.52
C MET A 75 -13.19 -1.21 -8.91
N MET A 76 -14.23 -1.28 -8.07
CA MET A 76 -15.43 -2.06 -8.36
C MET A 76 -16.21 -1.53 -9.56
N LEU A 77 -16.31 -0.21 -9.69
CA LEU A 77 -16.96 0.42 -10.83
C LEU A 77 -16.24 0.15 -12.15
N ALA A 78 -14.90 0.13 -12.13
CA ALA A 78 -14.07 -0.11 -13.30
C ALA A 78 -14.05 -1.59 -13.73
N MET A 79 -14.20 -2.51 -12.78
CA MET A 79 -14.17 -3.96 -13.04
C MET A 79 -15.53 -4.57 -13.41
N GLN A 80 -16.64 -3.84 -13.22
CA GLN A 80 -17.97 -4.40 -13.47
C GLN A 80 -18.23 -4.60 -14.98
N PRO A 81 -18.73 -5.77 -15.41
CA PRO A 81 -19.18 -5.97 -16.78
C PRO A 81 -20.49 -5.19 -17.03
N ALA A 82 -20.65 -4.60 -18.21
CA ALA A 82 -21.78 -3.72 -18.57
C ALA A 82 -23.18 -4.36 -18.37
N VAL A 83 -23.24 -5.69 -18.30
CA VAL A 83 -24.47 -6.47 -18.11
C VAL A 83 -25.03 -6.36 -16.67
N VAL A 84 -24.21 -5.95 -15.70
CA VAL A 84 -24.56 -5.91 -14.28
C VAL A 84 -24.70 -4.46 -13.81
N CYS A 85 -25.57 -3.70 -14.46
CA CYS A 85 -25.71 -2.24 -14.25
C CYS A 85 -26.13 -1.86 -12.82
N CYS A 86 -26.82 -2.75 -12.09
CA CYS A 86 -27.30 -2.47 -10.74
C CYS A 86 -26.20 -2.53 -9.67
N ALA A 87 -25.10 -3.26 -9.90
CA ALA A 87 -24.03 -3.41 -8.90
C ALA A 87 -23.28 -2.10 -8.66
N GLY A 88 -22.99 -1.34 -9.73
CA GLY A 88 -22.33 -0.04 -9.60
C GLY A 88 -23.15 0.99 -8.80
N GLY A 89 -24.48 0.99 -8.98
CA GLY A 89 -25.38 1.81 -8.18
C GLY A 89 -25.30 1.51 -6.69
N LEU A 90 -25.26 0.22 -6.32
CA LEU A 90 -25.10 -0.21 -4.93
C LEU A 90 -23.78 0.30 -4.32
N TYR A 91 -22.66 0.14 -5.04
CA TYR A 91 -21.36 0.64 -4.58
C TYR A 91 -21.34 2.16 -4.41
N LEU A 92 -21.95 2.90 -5.34
CA LEU A 92 -22.08 4.36 -5.23
C LEU A 92 -22.91 4.78 -4.02
N THR A 93 -24.06 4.13 -3.79
CA THR A 93 -24.89 4.43 -2.62
C THR A 93 -24.19 4.09 -1.30
N GLY A 94 -23.50 2.95 -1.25
CA GLY A 94 -22.68 2.56 -0.10
C GLY A 94 -21.56 3.55 0.18
N ALA A 95 -20.87 4.03 -0.86
CA ALA A 95 -19.83 5.05 -0.73
C ALA A 95 -20.38 6.38 -0.20
N LEU A 96 -21.54 6.83 -0.69
CA LEU A 96 -22.19 8.05 -0.19
C LEU A 96 -22.57 7.95 1.29
N VAL A 97 -23.11 6.80 1.72
CA VAL A 97 -23.40 6.53 3.14
C VAL A 97 -22.12 6.48 3.96
N ALA A 98 -21.08 5.81 3.46
CA ALA A 98 -19.80 5.73 4.17
C ALA A 98 -19.16 7.11 4.33
N PHE A 99 -19.20 7.96 3.30
CA PHE A 99 -18.71 9.34 3.39
C PHE A 99 -19.56 10.21 4.32
N SER A 100 -20.89 10.04 4.33
CA SER A 100 -21.74 10.81 5.23
C SER A 100 -21.52 10.45 6.70
N VAL A 101 -21.23 9.19 7.00
CA VAL A 101 -20.82 8.75 8.35
C VAL A 101 -19.42 9.25 8.69
N LEU A 102 -18.46 9.14 7.76
CA LEU A 102 -17.06 9.52 7.97
C LEU A 102 -16.88 11.02 8.24
N PHE A 103 -17.64 11.87 7.54
CA PHE A 103 -17.59 13.32 7.72
C PHE A 103 -18.70 13.86 8.64
N ARG A 104 -19.41 12.97 9.36
CA ARG A 104 -20.39 13.39 10.35
C ARG A 104 -19.64 14.10 11.48
N LYS A 105 -19.78 15.43 11.52
CA LYS A 105 -19.37 16.22 12.68
C LYS A 105 -20.29 15.88 13.84
N GLU A 106 -19.70 15.48 14.96
CA GLU A 106 -20.34 15.56 16.28
C GLU A 106 -20.56 17.03 16.64
#